data_AF-A0A0P1IIA9-F1
#
_entry.id   AF-A0A0P1IIA9-F1
#
_cell.length_a   1.000
_cell.length_b   1.000
_cell.length_c   1.000
_cell.angle_alpha   90.00
_cell.angle_beta   90.00
_cell.angle_gamma   90.00
#
_symmetry.space_group_name_H-M   'P 1'
#
loop_
_entity.id
_entity.type
_entity.pdbx_description
1 polymer ?
#
loop_
_entity_poly.entity_id
_entity_poly.type
_entity_poly.pdbx_seq_one_letter_code
_entity_poly.pdbx_strand_id
1 'polypeptide(L)' 'MTKLRLFGIVILFLAALSGLSEHLFYGGVDPNGVLQESFFLPLTFILVAIGVVVLVVSLFQSPRD' A
#
# COMPACT_ATOMS: atom_id res chain seq x y z
N MET A 1 5.91 3.49 19.90
CA MET A 1 5.07 3.32 18.69
C MET A 1 3.65 3.03 19.13
N THR A 2 2.68 3.88 18.80
CA THR A 2 1.25 3.57 19.03
C THR A 2 0.83 2.39 18.16
N LYS A 3 -0.12 1.57 18.64
CA LYS A 3 -0.64 0.40 17.91
C LYS A 3 -1.15 0.78 16.50
N LEU A 4 -1.73 1.98 16.37
CA LEU A 4 -2.16 2.56 15.09
C LEU A 4 -0.98 2.80 14.11
N ARG A 5 0.13 3.36 14.59
CA ARG A 5 1.32 3.59 13.74
C ARG A 5 1.91 2.27 13.25
N LEU A 6 2.02 1.29 14.13
CA LEU A 6 2.52 -0.04 13.76
C LEU A 6 1.61 -0.69 12.70
N PHE A 7 0.29 -0.64 12.89
CA PHE A 7 -0.68 -1.15 11.93
C PHE A 7 -0.54 -0.47 10.56
N GLY A 8 -0.43 0.87 10.53
CA GLY A 8 -0.22 1.62 9.29
C GLY A 8 1.07 1.23 8.58
N ILE A 9 2.18 1.08 9.31
CA ILE A 9 3.47 0.64 8.75
C ILE A 9 3.37 -0.77 8.16
N VAL A 10 2.74 -1.71 8.87
CA VAL A 10 2.56 -3.09 8.39
C VAL A 10 1.72 -3.12 7.11
N ILE A 11 0.64 -2.33 7.05
CA ILE A 11 -0.19 -2.22 5.84
C ILE A 11 0.61 -1.66 4.67
N LEU A 12 1.42 -0.61 4.88
CA LEU A 12 2.25 -0.06 3.81
C LEU A 12 3.33 -1.05 3.35
N PHE A 13 3.86 -1.85 4.26
CA PHE A 13 4.78 -2.93 3.90
C PHE A 13 4.10 -4.00 3.03
N LEU A 14 2.88 -4.41 3.37
CA LEU A 14 2.07 -5.32 2.54
C LEU A 14 1.76 -4.70 1.16
N ALA A 15 1.47 -3.41 1.12
CA ALA A 15 1.25 -2.68 -0.12
C ALA A 15 2.50 -2.71 -1.01
N ALA A 16 3.68 -2.47 -0.42
CA ALA A 16 4.95 -2.53 -1.14
C ALA A 16 5.24 -3.94 -1.68
N LEU A 17 4.98 -4.99 -0.89
CA LEU A 17 5.11 -6.38 -1.34
C LEU A 17 4.14 -6.71 -2.49
N SER A 18 2.91 -6.21 -2.42
CA SER A 18 1.93 -6.38 -3.50
C SER A 18 2.38 -5.67 -4.78
N GLY A 19 2.85 -4.42 -4.69
CA GLY A 19 3.37 -3.68 -5.84
C GLY A 19 4.64 -4.29 -6.43
N LEU A 20 5.51 -4.84 -5.58
CA LEU A 20 6.68 -5.57 -6.04
C LEU A 20 6.28 -6.87 -6.76
N SER A 21 5.30 -7.60 -6.23
CA SER A 21 4.78 -8.82 -6.85
C SER A 21 4.16 -8.51 -8.21
N GLU A 22 3.42 -7.40 -8.32
CA GLU A 22 2.90 -6.92 -9.60
C GLU A 22 4.02 -6.73 -10.63
N HIS A 23 5.09 -6.03 -10.24
CA HIS A 23 6.19 -5.76 -11.14
C HIS A 23 6.96 -7.03 -11.53
N LEU A 24 7.18 -7.94 -10.59
CA LEU A 24 7.96 -9.16 -10.82
C LEU A 24 7.20 -10.23 -11.62
N PHE A 25 5.89 -10.36 -11.42
CA PHE A 25 5.09 -11.43 -12.05
C PHE A 25 4.29 -10.98 -13.26
N TYR A 26 3.89 -9.70 -13.33
CA TYR A 26 2.99 -9.19 -14.37
C TYR A 26 3.62 -8.10 -15.25
N GLY A 27 4.78 -7.55 -14.88
CA GLY A 27 5.57 -6.65 -15.73
C GLY A 27 4.93 -5.29 -16.05
N GLY A 28 3.68 -5.05 -15.64
CA GLY A 28 2.96 -3.80 -15.85
C GLY A 28 2.30 -3.72 -17.24
N VAL A 29 2.52 -2.62 -17.94
CA VAL A 29 1.92 -2.35 -19.25
C VAL A 29 2.77 -2.97 -20.36
N ASP A 30 2.18 -3.84 -21.16
CA ASP A 30 2.86 -4.47 -22.29
C ASP A 30 3.13 -3.47 -23.44
N PRO A 31 4.01 -3.82 -24.41
CA PRO A 31 4.28 -3.00 -25.59
C PRO A 31 3.06 -2.55 -26.40
N ASN A 32 1.93 -3.27 -26.34
CA ASN A 32 0.68 -2.89 -27.00
C ASN A 32 -0.17 -1.92 -26.15
N GLY A 33 0.34 -1.48 -25.01
CA GLY A 33 -0.34 -0.57 -24.10
C GLY A 33 -1.38 -1.25 -23.21
N VAL A 34 -1.40 -2.59 -23.17
CA VAL A 34 -2.37 -3.34 -22.37
C VAL A 34 -1.77 -3.65 -21.00
N LEU A 35 -2.45 -3.20 -19.95
CA LEU A 35 -2.13 -3.60 -18.58
C LEU A 35 -2.66 -5.01 -18.36
N GLN A 36 -1.80 -5.93 -17.96
CA GLN A 36 -2.22 -7.29 -17.65
C GLN A 36 -3.10 -7.29 -16.40
N GLU A 37 -4.23 -8.00 -16.44
CA GLU A 37 -5.12 -8.10 -15.28
C GLU A 37 -4.43 -8.86 -14.15
N SER A 38 -4.32 -8.20 -13.00
CA SER A 38 -3.78 -8.78 -11.78
C SER A 38 -4.60 -8.33 -10.58
N PHE A 39 -4.59 -9.14 -9.52
CA PHE A 39 -5.16 -8.72 -8.24
C PHE A 39 -4.20 -7.85 -7.43
N PHE A 40 -2.90 -7.94 -7.70
CA PHE A 40 -1.86 -7.26 -6.93
C PHE A 40 -1.90 -5.74 -7.11
N LEU A 41 -2.22 -5.25 -8.30
CA LEU A 41 -2.24 -3.82 -8.59
C LEU A 41 -3.43 -3.11 -7.88
N PRO A 42 -4.69 -3.58 -7.98
CA PRO A 42 -5.79 -3.06 -7.17
C PRO A 42 -5.53 -3.14 -5.66
N LEU A 43 -4.98 -4.28 -5.20
CA LEU A 43 -4.68 -4.49 -3.78
C LEU A 43 -3.63 -3.49 -3.26
N THR A 44 -2.61 -3.21 -4.07
CA THR A 44 -1.58 -2.21 -3.74
C THR A 44 -2.19 -0.85 -3.48
N PHE A 45 -3.08 -0.37 -4.36
CA PHE A 45 -3.74 0.92 -4.19
C PHE A 45 -4.60 0.99 -2.93
N ILE A 46 -5.39 -0.04 -2.67
CA ILE A 46 -6.26 -0.10 -1.48
C ILE A 46 -5.40 -0.09 -0.21
N LEU A 47 -4.35 -0.92 -0.17
CA LEU A 47 -3.46 -1.00 1.00
C LEU A 47 -2.69 0.30 1.21
N VAL A 48 -2.16 0.94 0.16
CA VAL A 48 -1.53 2.26 0.26
C VAL A 48 -2.52 3.27 0.83
N ALA A 49 -3.73 3.35 0.27
CA ALA A 49 -4.75 4.30 0.73
C ALA A 49 -5.06 4.11 2.21
N ILE A 50 -5.32 2.88 2.65
CA ILE A 50 -5.61 2.57 4.05
C ILE A 50 -4.39 2.89 4.94
N GLY A 51 -3.19 2.46 4.56
CA GLY A 51 -1.97 2.66 5.33
C GLY A 51 -1.64 4.14 5.53
N VAL A 52 -1.77 4.94 4.47
CA VAL A 52 -1.59 6.39 4.52
C VAL A 52 -2.64 7.03 5.43
N VAL A 53 -3.93 6.72 5.26
CA VAL A 53 -5.00 7.28 6.09
C VAL A 53 -4.78 6.95 7.57
N VAL A 54 -4.44 5.70 7.90
CA VAL A 54 -4.15 5.28 9.28
C VAL A 54 -2.98 6.05 9.86
N LEU A 55 -1.89 6.23 9.11
CA LEU A 55 -0.73 6.98 9.58
C LEU A 55 -1.07 8.45 9.80
N VAL A 56 -1.77 9.08 8.85
CA VAL A 56 -2.23 10.48 8.96
C VAL A 56 -3.10 10.66 10.20
N VAL A 57 -4.12 9.82 10.39
CA VAL A 57 -4.98 9.85 11.59
C VAL A 57 -4.15 9.66 12.86
N SER A 58 -3.16 8.77 12.83
CA SER A 58 -2.28 8.54 13.98
C SER A 58 -1.36 9.72 14.29
N LEU A 59 -1.10 10.63 13.35
CA LEU A 59 -0.38 11.88 13.64
C LEU A 59 -1.28 12.84 14.42
N PHE A 60 -2.56 12.94 14.07
CA PHE A 60 -3.54 13.78 14.76
C PHE A 60 -3.99 13.24 16.12
N GLN A 61 -3.95 11.91 16.32
CA GLN A 61 -4.23 11.27 17.61
C GLN A 61 -2.99 11.15 18.52
N SER A 62 -1.81 11.54 18.04
CA SER A 62 -0.65 11.64 18.92
C SER A 62 -0.96 12.72 19.97
N PRO A 63 -0.96 12.41 21.27
CA PRO A 63 -1.15 13.44 22.28
C PRO A 63 -0.15 14.56 22.01
N ARG A 64 -0.68 15.79 21.91
CA ARG A 64 0.11 17.00 22.16
C ARG A 64 0.56 16.85 23.61
N ASP A 65 1.78 16.36 23.81
CA ASP A 65 2.51 16.59 25.05
C ASP A 65 2.74 18.09 25.21
#